data_AF-A0A2G6GI26-F1
#
_entry.id   AF-A0A2G6GI26-F1
#
_cell.length_a   1.000
_cell.length_b   1.000
_cell.length_c   1.000
_cell.angle_alpha   90.00
_cell.angle_beta   90.00
_cell.angle_gamma   90.00
#
_symmetry.space_group_name_H-M   'P 1'
#
loop_
_entity.id
_entity.type
_entity.pdbx_description
1 polymer ?
#
loop_
_entity_poly.entity_id
_entity_poly.type
_entity_poly.pdbx_seq_one_letter_code
_entity_poly.pdbx_strand_id
1 'polypeptide(L)'
;MKNKKIKQKNRINNFFELTVYLYIYGAIFGLIIYMLGTLATKFFNMFESIFNSSGNTQETASISTLQHELLHNIAFTIVLVKAYNILMEYAKHKHVNIKYIIEISIIAPVVEVVFNYGSYDFNMLVFLGILSICMSILYLFFYDKLKIIENDYKKEHEKNIRNI
;
A
#
# COMPACT_ATOMS: atom_id res chain seq x y z
N MET A 1 37.41 -0.73 35.36
CA MET A 1 36.32 0.25 35.09
C MET A 1 35.88 0.34 33.62
N LYS A 2 36.77 0.27 32.62
CA LYS A 2 36.44 0.37 31.18
C LYS A 2 35.40 -0.67 30.69
N ASN A 3 35.53 -1.94 31.09
CA ASN A 3 34.61 -3.03 30.68
C ASN A 3 33.17 -2.89 31.20
N LYS A 4 32.96 -2.24 32.36
CA LYS A 4 31.60 -2.04 32.91
C LYS A 4 30.82 -1.00 32.10
N LYS A 5 31.49 0.06 31.63
CA LYS A 5 30.90 1.11 30.78
C LYS A 5 30.51 0.59 29.40
N ILE A 6 31.32 -0.30 28.81
CA ILE A 6 31.01 -0.94 27.51
C ILE A 6 29.78 -1.85 27.63
N LYS A 7 29.69 -2.65 28.71
CA LYS A 7 28.55 -3.55 28.95
C LYS A 7 27.24 -2.80 29.26
N GLN A 8 27.31 -1.66 29.93
CA GLN A 8 26.15 -0.77 30.16
C GLN A 8 25.69 -0.09 28.88
N LYS A 9 26.61 0.42 28.04
CA LYS A 9 26.29 1.04 26.76
C LYS A 9 25.57 0.06 25.82
N ASN A 10 26.04 -1.19 25.75
CA ASN A 10 25.39 -2.24 24.96
C ASN A 10 23.99 -2.60 25.48
N ARG A 11 23.76 -2.58 26.80
CA ARG A 11 22.41 -2.81 27.37
C ARG A 11 21.43 -1.70 27.04
N ILE A 12 21.88 -0.45 27.06
CA ILE A 12 21.02 0.71 26.72
C ILE A 12 20.67 0.69 25.24
N ASN A 13 21.65 0.43 24.36
CA ASN A 13 21.39 0.31 22.92
C ASN A 13 20.38 -0.81 22.61
N ASN A 14 20.55 -1.99 23.22
CA ASN A 14 19.63 -3.11 23.02
C ASN A 14 18.21 -2.79 23.53
N PHE A 15 18.08 -2.00 24.60
CA PHE A 15 16.78 -1.58 25.12
C PHE A 15 16.08 -0.60 24.18
N PHE A 16 16.80 0.41 23.68
CA PHE A 16 16.27 1.35 22.69
C PHE A 16 15.85 0.65 21.40
N GLU A 17 16.69 -0.25 20.88
CA GLU A 17 16.37 -1.05 19.69
C GLU A 17 15.09 -1.87 19.91
N LEU A 18 14.96 -2.55 21.06
CA LEU A 18 13.77 -3.32 21.39
C LEU A 18 12.49 -2.46 21.41
N THR A 19 12.55 -1.26 22.00
CA THR A 19 11.40 -0.33 22.02
C THR A 19 11.01 0.11 20.62
N VAL A 20 11.99 0.44 19.77
CA VAL A 20 11.76 0.84 18.37
C VAL A 20 11.15 -0.31 17.58
N TYR A 21 11.68 -1.54 17.72
CA TYR A 21 11.11 -2.70 17.05
C TYR A 21 9.68 -2.97 17.49
N LEU A 22 9.40 -2.94 18.79
CA LEU A 22 8.05 -3.16 19.32
C LEU A 22 7.05 -2.14 18.78
N TYR A 23 7.45 -0.87 18.72
CA TYR A 23 6.63 0.18 18.10
C TYR A 23 6.37 -0.06 16.61
N ILE A 24 7.43 -0.36 15.83
CA ILE A 24 7.30 -0.62 14.39
C ILE A 24 6.39 -1.83 14.12
N TYR A 25 6.60 -2.94 14.82
CA TYR A 25 5.77 -4.13 14.65
C TYR A 25 4.32 -3.89 15.09
N GLY A 26 4.11 -3.16 16.19
CA GLY A 26 2.78 -2.76 16.63
C GLY A 26 2.06 -1.89 15.59
N ALA A 27 2.76 -0.92 15.00
CA ALA A 27 2.21 -0.06 13.95
C ALA A 27 1.86 -0.85 12.68
N ILE A 28 2.74 -1.74 12.22
CA ILE A 28 2.47 -2.62 11.06
C ILE A 28 1.26 -3.51 11.35
N PHE A 29 1.20 -4.11 12.52
CA PHE A 29 0.09 -4.99 12.91
C PHE A 29 -1.24 -4.23 12.95
N GLY A 30 -1.25 -3.03 13.55
CA GLY A 30 -2.42 -2.15 13.56
C GLY A 30 -2.87 -1.75 12.15
N LEU A 31 -1.93 -1.41 11.26
CA LEU A 31 -2.23 -1.09 9.86
C LEU A 31 -2.81 -2.29 9.11
N ILE A 32 -2.28 -3.49 9.33
CA ILE A 32 -2.82 -4.71 8.72
C ILE A 32 -4.26 -4.95 9.18
N ILE A 33 -4.55 -4.82 10.47
CA ILE A 33 -5.92 -4.96 10.99
C ILE A 33 -6.85 -3.92 10.36
N TYR A 34 -6.42 -2.66 10.33
CA TYR A 34 -7.19 -1.57 9.72
C TYR A 34 -7.48 -1.84 8.24
N MET A 35 -6.48 -2.29 7.48
CA MET A 35 -6.61 -2.65 6.08
C MET A 35 -7.59 -3.81 5.86
N LEU A 36 -7.47 -4.88 6.65
CA LEU A 36 -8.38 -6.03 6.56
C LEU A 36 -9.82 -5.65 6.92
N GLY A 37 -10.00 -4.85 7.98
CA GLY A 37 -11.31 -4.35 8.38
C GLY A 37 -11.95 -3.48 7.29
N THR A 38 -11.18 -2.53 6.74
CA THR A 38 -11.65 -1.67 5.65
C THR A 38 -11.99 -2.48 4.40
N LEU A 39 -11.16 -3.45 4.04
CA LEU A 39 -11.40 -4.36 2.92
C LEU A 39 -12.69 -5.15 3.12
N ALA A 40 -12.92 -5.69 4.33
CA ALA A 40 -14.14 -6.40 4.65
C ALA A 40 -15.37 -5.50 4.53
N THR A 41 -15.35 -4.29 5.12
CA THR A 41 -16.45 -3.32 4.99
C THR A 41 -16.73 -2.98 3.53
N LYS A 42 -15.70 -2.70 2.74
CA LYS A 42 -15.86 -2.38 1.31
C LYS A 42 -16.43 -3.56 0.51
N PHE A 43 -16.01 -4.79 0.82
CA PHE A 43 -16.57 -6.00 0.23
C PHE A 43 -18.04 -6.21 0.61
N PHE A 44 -18.40 -6.01 1.88
CA PHE A 44 -19.80 -6.10 2.34
C PHE A 44 -20.68 -5.04 1.65
N ASN A 45 -20.23 -3.79 1.58
CA ASN A 45 -20.98 -2.74 0.89
C ASN A 45 -21.18 -3.10 -0.59
N MET A 46 -20.14 -3.59 -1.27
CA MET A 46 -20.23 -4.03 -2.66
C MET A 46 -21.26 -5.16 -2.84
N PHE A 47 -21.23 -6.16 -1.95
CA PHE A 47 -22.17 -7.28 -1.95
C PHE A 47 -23.61 -6.82 -1.74
N GLU A 48 -23.83 -5.92 -0.77
CA GLU A 48 -25.13 -5.33 -0.48
C GLU A 48 -25.67 -4.51 -1.66
N SER A 49 -24.83 -3.67 -2.30
CA SER A 49 -25.21 -2.89 -3.48
C SER A 49 -25.65 -3.79 -4.65
N ILE A 50 -24.94 -4.90 -4.89
CA ILE A 50 -25.30 -5.86 -5.95
C ILE A 50 -26.61 -6.59 -5.62
N PHE A 51 -26.77 -7.04 -4.38
CA PHE A 51 -27.96 -7.79 -3.94
C PHE A 51 -29.22 -6.92 -3.97
N ASN A 52 -29.13 -5.68 -3.46
CA ASN A 52 -30.25 -4.73 -3.43
C ASN A 52 -30.61 -4.20 -4.83
N SER A 53 -29.63 -4.07 -5.73
CA SER A 53 -29.88 -3.69 -7.14
C SER A 53 -30.65 -4.77 -7.93
N SER A 54 -30.69 -6.02 -7.46
CA SER A 54 -31.44 -7.11 -8.09
C SER A 54 -32.93 -7.12 -7.72
N GLY A 55 -33.36 -6.34 -6.71
CA GLY A 55 -34.68 -6.44 -6.09
C GLY A 55 -35.71 -5.39 -6.50
N ASN A 56 -35.30 -4.20 -6.96
CA ASN A 56 -36.22 -3.10 -7.27
C ASN A 56 -35.85 -2.36 -8.57
N THR A 57 -36.72 -2.46 -9.59
CA THR A 57 -36.63 -1.78 -10.89
C THR A 57 -37.26 -0.40 -10.87
N GLN A 58 -36.83 0.52 -10.00
CA GLN A 58 -37.16 1.94 -10.16
C GLN A 58 -36.03 2.81 -9.61
N GLU A 59 -35.20 3.35 -10.51
CA GLU A 59 -34.58 4.69 -10.50
C GLU A 59 -33.30 4.67 -11.36
N THR A 60 -33.34 5.32 -12.52
CA THR A 60 -32.18 5.45 -13.42
C THR A 60 -31.10 6.37 -12.86
N ALA A 61 -31.44 7.25 -11.89
CA ALA A 61 -30.48 8.10 -11.19
C ALA A 61 -29.61 7.29 -10.19
N SER A 62 -30.17 6.25 -9.54
CA SER A 62 -29.46 5.42 -8.58
C SER A 62 -28.48 4.44 -9.22
N ILE A 63 -28.67 4.05 -10.48
CA ILE A 63 -27.73 3.17 -11.20
C ILE A 63 -26.38 3.87 -11.41
N SER A 64 -26.39 5.16 -11.79
CA SER A 64 -25.15 5.90 -12.07
C SER A 64 -24.29 6.12 -10.81
N THR A 65 -24.93 6.41 -9.68
CA THR A 65 -24.26 6.58 -8.39
C THR A 65 -23.75 5.24 -7.84
N LEU A 66 -24.54 4.17 -7.98
CA LEU A 66 -24.17 2.82 -7.57
C LEU A 66 -23.00 2.28 -8.41
N GLN A 67 -22.99 2.51 -9.73
CA GLN A 67 -21.85 2.17 -10.60
C GLN A 67 -20.57 2.91 -10.19
N HIS A 68 -20.67 4.22 -9.91
CA HIS A 68 -19.52 5.01 -9.47
C HIS A 68 -18.97 4.52 -8.13
N GLU A 69 -19.85 4.21 -7.17
CA GLU A 69 -19.45 3.69 -5.86
C GLU A 69 -18.80 2.30 -5.96
N LEU A 70 -19.33 1.40 -6.79
CA LEU A 70 -18.71 0.10 -7.07
C LEU A 70 -17.32 0.25 -7.68
N LEU A 71 -17.18 1.09 -8.72
CA LEU A 71 -15.90 1.34 -9.37
C LEU A 71 -14.86 1.91 -8.39
N HIS A 72 -15.29 2.87 -7.56
CA HIS A 72 -14.44 3.44 -6.50
C HIS A 72 -14.01 2.39 -5.48
N ASN A 73 -14.94 1.55 -5.00
CA ASN A 73 -14.62 0.50 -4.03
C ASN A 73 -13.66 -0.56 -4.59
N ILE A 74 -13.79 -0.90 -5.88
CA ILE A 74 -12.85 -1.81 -6.57
C ILE A 74 -11.47 -1.17 -6.67
N ALA A 75 -11.39 0.08 -7.11
CA ALA A 75 -10.13 0.81 -7.24
C ALA A 75 -9.41 0.96 -5.90
N PHE A 76 -10.15 1.32 -4.85
CA PHE A 76 -9.65 1.40 -3.49
C PHE A 76 -9.14 0.04 -2.98
N THR A 77 -9.86 -1.04 -3.30
CA THR A 77 -9.44 -2.41 -2.98
C THR A 77 -8.09 -2.75 -3.62
N ILE A 78 -7.87 -2.38 -4.88
CA ILE A 78 -6.59 -2.61 -5.57
C ILE A 78 -5.44 -1.88 -4.88
N VAL A 79 -5.63 -0.61 -4.51
CA VAL A 79 -4.64 0.18 -3.75
C VAL A 79 -4.33 -0.51 -2.42
N LEU A 80 -5.37 -0.93 -1.71
CA LEU A 80 -5.25 -1.53 -0.38
C LEU A 80 -4.53 -2.88 -0.43
N VAL A 81 -4.83 -3.74 -1.41
CA VAL A 81 -4.09 -5.00 -1.66
C VAL A 81 -2.62 -4.71 -1.96
N LYS A 82 -2.33 -3.67 -2.75
CA LYS A 82 -0.94 -3.30 -3.08
C LYS A 82 -0.18 -2.80 -1.85
N ALA A 83 -0.81 -1.96 -1.04
CA ALA A 83 -0.22 -1.43 0.18
C ALA A 83 -0.05 -2.51 1.25
N TYR A 84 -0.97 -3.48 1.35
CA TYR A 84 -0.80 -4.68 2.16
C TYR A 84 0.44 -5.48 1.76
N ASN A 85 0.64 -5.72 0.46
CA ASN A 85 1.82 -6.44 -0.03
C ASN A 85 3.13 -5.71 0.34
N ILE A 86 3.15 -4.37 0.25
CA ILE A 86 4.29 -3.56 0.68
C ILE A 86 4.58 -3.72 2.17
N LEU A 87 3.54 -3.65 3.01
CA LEU A 87 3.68 -3.82 4.46
C LEU A 87 4.17 -5.21 4.83
N MET A 88 3.66 -6.25 4.16
CA MET A 88 4.09 -7.63 4.38
C MET A 88 5.54 -7.85 3.95
N GLU A 89 5.95 -7.27 2.82
CA GLU A 89 7.34 -7.31 2.35
C GLU A 89 8.27 -6.64 3.36
N TYR A 90 7.90 -5.46 3.85
CA TYR A 90 8.64 -4.75 4.90
C TYR A 90 8.67 -5.53 6.22
N ALA A 91 7.57 -6.18 6.61
CA ALA A 91 7.51 -6.96 7.84
C ALA A 91 8.48 -8.15 7.81
N LYS A 92 8.59 -8.81 6.64
CA LYS A 92 9.48 -9.96 6.42
C LYS A 92 10.95 -9.55 6.26
N HIS A 93 11.22 -8.53 5.45
CA HIS A 93 12.57 -8.24 4.98
C HIS A 93 13.17 -6.94 5.55
N LYS A 94 12.39 -6.15 6.30
CA LYS A 94 12.75 -4.80 6.78
C LYS A 94 13.17 -3.81 5.69
N HIS A 95 12.95 -4.19 4.43
CA HIS A 95 13.21 -3.42 3.24
C HIS A 95 12.00 -3.51 2.33
N VAL A 96 11.73 -2.42 1.61
CA VAL A 96 10.72 -2.38 0.55
C VAL A 96 11.46 -2.19 -0.76
N ASN A 97 11.19 -3.06 -1.72
CA ASN A 97 11.72 -2.88 -3.07
C ASN A 97 11.18 -1.59 -3.67
N ILE A 98 12.08 -0.74 -4.18
CA ILE A 98 11.76 0.55 -4.82
C ILE A 98 10.71 0.41 -5.94
N LYS A 99 10.66 -0.73 -6.63
CA LYS A 99 9.62 -1.03 -7.63
C LYS A 99 8.22 -0.90 -7.05
N TYR A 100 7.98 -1.45 -5.85
CA TYR A 100 6.67 -1.35 -5.21
C TYR A 100 6.32 0.07 -4.79
N ILE A 101 7.32 0.86 -4.39
CA ILE A 101 7.14 2.27 -4.02
C ILE A 101 6.71 3.09 -5.25
N ILE A 102 7.36 2.87 -6.41
CA ILE A 102 6.99 3.55 -7.65
C ILE A 102 5.61 3.08 -8.14
N GLU A 103 5.29 1.79 -8.02
CA GLU A 103 3.97 1.30 -8.42
C GLU A 103 2.85 1.93 -7.58
N ILE A 104 3.02 2.07 -6.26
CA ILE A 104 2.00 2.72 -5.42
C ILE A 104 1.93 4.23 -5.68
N SER A 105 3.06 4.89 -6.01
CA SER A 105 3.08 6.32 -6.34
C SER A 105 2.41 6.63 -7.68
N ILE A 106 2.23 5.64 -8.55
CA ILE A 106 1.40 5.73 -9.76
C ILE A 106 -0.06 5.45 -9.43
N ILE A 107 -0.35 4.32 -8.77
CA ILE A 107 -1.73 3.85 -8.57
C ILE A 107 -2.53 4.81 -7.69
N ALA A 108 -1.95 5.32 -6.60
CA ALA A 108 -2.66 6.20 -5.67
C ALA A 108 -3.25 7.47 -6.35
N PRO A 109 -2.46 8.31 -7.06
CA PRO A 109 -3.01 9.46 -7.75
C PRO A 109 -3.95 9.09 -8.90
N VAL A 110 -3.75 7.95 -9.60
CA VAL A 110 -4.72 7.48 -10.61
C VAL A 110 -6.08 7.22 -9.96
N VAL A 111 -6.09 6.55 -8.81
CA VAL A 111 -7.34 6.22 -8.13
C VAL A 111 -8.06 7.49 -7.68
N GLU A 112 -7.34 8.46 -7.14
CA GLU A 112 -7.94 9.74 -6.75
C GLU A 112 -8.52 10.50 -7.95
N VAL A 113 -7.79 10.55 -9.07
CA VAL A 113 -8.24 11.28 -10.28
C VAL A 113 -9.43 10.59 -10.95
N VAL A 114 -9.46 9.26 -11.02
CA VAL A 114 -10.50 8.53 -11.75
C VAL A 114 -11.76 8.33 -10.91
N PHE A 115 -11.59 8.03 -9.62
CA PHE A 115 -12.70 7.57 -8.77
C PHE A 115 -13.06 8.53 -7.64
N ASN A 116 -12.28 9.58 -7.41
CA ASN A 116 -12.54 10.57 -6.36
C ASN A 116 -12.48 12.02 -6.90
N TYR A 117 -12.70 12.20 -8.20
CA TYR A 117 -12.59 13.51 -8.84
C TYR A 117 -13.52 14.57 -8.24
N GLY A 118 -14.67 14.17 -7.69
CA GLY A 118 -15.63 15.07 -7.05
C GLY A 118 -15.17 15.68 -5.73
N SER A 119 -14.12 15.14 -5.10
CA SER A 119 -13.65 15.58 -3.77
C SER A 119 -12.52 16.62 -3.84
N TYR A 120 -12.03 16.94 -5.03
CA TYR A 120 -10.86 17.80 -5.23
C TYR A 120 -11.14 18.95 -6.20
N ASP A 121 -10.49 20.08 -5.96
CA ASP A 121 -10.47 21.18 -6.91
C ASP A 121 -9.79 20.78 -8.22
N PHE A 122 -10.22 21.39 -9.32
CA PHE A 122 -9.67 21.11 -10.65
C PHE A 122 -8.14 21.21 -10.71
N ASN A 123 -7.56 22.22 -10.05
CA ASN A 123 -6.11 22.39 -9.99
C ASN A 123 -5.39 21.20 -9.31
N MET A 124 -6.00 20.62 -8.28
CA MET A 124 -5.44 19.47 -7.58
C MET A 124 -5.56 18.20 -8.42
N LEU A 125 -6.66 18.02 -9.16
CA LEU A 125 -6.81 16.91 -10.09
C LEU A 125 -5.77 16.96 -11.22
N VAL A 126 -5.53 18.15 -11.77
CA VAL A 126 -4.49 18.34 -12.78
C VAL A 126 -3.11 18.00 -12.21
N PHE A 127 -2.81 18.45 -10.99
CA PHE A 127 -1.56 18.11 -10.31
C PHE A 127 -1.40 16.60 -10.12
N LEU A 128 -2.41 15.91 -9.61
CA LEU A 128 -2.41 14.45 -9.42
C LEU A 128 -2.27 13.70 -10.75
N GLY A 129 -2.93 14.18 -11.81
CA GLY A 129 -2.81 13.63 -13.16
C GLY A 129 -1.40 13.76 -13.72
N ILE A 130 -0.80 14.95 -13.63
CA ILE A 130 0.59 15.19 -14.06
C ILE A 130 1.55 14.32 -13.24
N LEU A 131 1.36 14.26 -11.92
CA LEU A 131 2.19 13.44 -11.03
C LEU A 131 2.15 11.96 -11.44
N SER A 132 0.96 11.42 -11.71
CA SER A 132 0.79 10.03 -12.16
C SER A 132 1.50 9.76 -13.49
N ILE A 133 1.36 10.66 -14.46
CA ILE A 133 2.03 10.55 -15.77
C ILE A 133 3.55 10.60 -15.59
N CYS A 134 4.06 11.55 -14.81
CA CYS A 134 5.50 11.67 -14.54
C CYS A 134 6.06 10.41 -13.87
N MET A 135 5.36 9.86 -12.87
CA MET A 135 5.76 8.62 -12.21
C MET A 135 5.71 7.41 -13.15
N SER A 136 4.71 7.37 -14.05
CA SER A 136 4.60 6.32 -15.07
C SER A 136 5.74 6.38 -16.08
N ILE A 137 6.11 7.58 -16.53
CA ILE A 137 7.27 7.79 -17.41
C ILE A 137 8.54 7.34 -16.68
N LEU A 138 8.72 7.71 -15.42
CA LEU A 138 9.86 7.31 -14.61
C LEU A 138 9.93 5.78 -14.48
N TYR A 139 8.81 5.11 -14.20
CA TYR A 139 8.74 3.65 -14.15
C TYR A 139 9.18 3.00 -15.46
N LEU A 140 8.71 3.51 -16.59
CA LEU A 140 9.07 2.99 -17.91
C LEU A 140 10.55 3.23 -18.24
N PHE A 141 11.06 4.44 -17.98
CA PHE A 141 12.45 4.80 -18.27
C PHE A 141 13.45 3.99 -17.46
N PHE A 142 13.11 3.68 -16.21
CA PHE A 142 13.97 2.91 -15.31
C PHE A 142 13.59 1.44 -15.22
N TYR A 143 12.68 0.95 -16.07
CA TYR A 143 12.13 -0.41 -15.99
C TYR A 143 13.22 -1.48 -15.94
N ASP A 144 14.21 -1.42 -16.83
CA ASP A 144 15.28 -2.39 -16.88
C ASP A 144 16.14 -2.37 -15.60
N LYS A 145 16.44 -1.19 -15.07
CA LYS A 145 17.17 -1.07 -13.80
C LYS A 145 16.35 -1.61 -12.64
N LEU A 146 15.06 -1.29 -12.58
CA LEU A 146 14.15 -1.80 -11.55
C LEU A 146 14.05 -3.32 -11.59
N LYS A 147 14.00 -3.91 -12.79
CA LYS A 147 14.00 -5.36 -12.99
C LYS A 147 15.29 -6.02 -12.50
N ILE A 148 16.45 -5.40 -12.74
CA ILE A 148 17.73 -5.89 -12.23
C ILE A 148 17.74 -5.85 -10.70
N ILE A 149 17.36 -4.70 -10.11
CA ILE A 149 17.29 -4.52 -8.65
C ILE A 149 16.34 -5.54 -8.01
N GLU A 150 15.19 -5.81 -8.62
CA GLU A 150 14.26 -6.83 -8.14
C GLU A 150 14.85 -8.24 -8.17
N ASN A 151 15.55 -8.59 -9.24
CA ASN A 151 16.18 -9.91 -9.35
C ASN A 151 17.33 -10.08 -8.36
N ASP A 152 18.13 -9.04 -8.13
CA ASP A 152 19.22 -9.07 -7.17
C ASP A 152 18.69 -9.16 -5.74
N TYR A 153 17.63 -8.39 -5.42
CA TYR A 153 16.90 -8.49 -4.17
C TYR A 153 16.37 -9.91 -3.93
N LYS A 154 15.70 -10.52 -4.92
CA LYS A 154 15.19 -11.91 -4.79
C LYS A 154 16.33 -12.91 -4.55
N LYS A 155 17.45 -12.78 -5.28
CA LYS A 155 18.62 -13.65 -5.12
C LYS A 155 19.23 -13.54 -3.72
N GLU A 156 19.37 -12.34 -3.18
CA GLU A 156 19.95 -12.12 -1.85
C GLU A 156 19.08 -12.77 -0.75
N HIS A 157 17.76 -12.62 -0.87
CA HIS A 157 16.82 -13.22 0.09
C HIS A 157 16.68 -14.74 -0.06
N GLU A 158 16.71 -15.29 -1.28
CA GLU A 158 16.72 -16.76 -1.47
C GLU A 158 18.00 -17.41 -0.95
N LYS A 159 19.15 -16.73 -1.06
CA LYS A 159 20.44 -17.25 -0.57
C LYS A 159 20.47 -17.34 0.95
N ASN A 160 19.81 -16.42 1.64
CA ASN A 160 19.69 -16.43 3.10
C ASN A 160 18.81 -17.59 3.60
N ILE A 161 17.78 -18.00 2.83
CA ILE A 161 16.90 -19.11 3.20
C ILE A 161 17.56 -20.47 3.01
N ARG A 162 18.46 -20.64 2.02
CA ARG A 162 19.18 -21.91 1.77
C ARG A 162 20.38 -22.16 2.69
N ASN A 163 20.79 -21.16 3.47
CA ASN A 163 21.90 -21.24 4.42
C ASN A 163 21.42 -21.40 5.88
N ILE A 164 20.14 -21.63 6.09
CA ILE A 164 19.49 -22.03 7.35
C ILE A 164 19.06 -23.49 7.19
#